data_AF-A0A968DIK6-F1
#
_entry.id   AF-A0A968DIK6-F1
#
_cell.length_a   1.000
_cell.length_b   1.000
_cell.length_c   1.000
_cell.angle_alpha   90.00
_cell.angle_beta   90.00
_cell.angle_gamma   90.00
#
_symmetry.space_group_name_H-M   'P 1'
#
loop_
_entity.id
_entity.type
_entity.pdbx_description
1 polymer ?
#
loop_
_entity_poly.entity_id
_entity_poly.type
_entity_poly.pdbx_seq_one_letter_code
_entity_poly.pdbx_strand_id
1 'polypeptide(L)'
;TILAGHEGSAALIASVYGEIREKPGVCFSIMGPGATNLASGVAYAYLERTPLLAITERHGSQNYEFISTQKIDHGMFFSAITKGHFTVISSRAQDILEKA
;
A
#
# COMPACT_ATOMS: atom_id res chain seq x y z
N THR A 1 -11.13 -1.86 -11.85
CA THR A 1 -10.24 -0.84 -11.24
C THR A 1 -10.83 0.53 -11.47
N ILE A 2 -10.77 1.43 -10.49
CA ILE A 2 -11.25 2.82 -10.59
C ILE A 2 -10.02 3.74 -10.46
N LEU A 3 -9.88 4.71 -11.35
CA LEU A 3 -8.86 5.75 -11.23
C LEU A 3 -9.39 6.87 -10.33
N ALA A 4 -8.72 7.10 -9.20
CA ALA A 4 -9.01 8.25 -8.35
C ALA A 4 -8.18 9.46 -8.78
N GLY A 5 -8.67 10.67 -8.53
CA GLY A 5 -7.92 11.90 -8.77
C GLY A 5 -6.74 12.13 -7.80
N HIS A 6 -6.70 11.40 -6.69
CA HIS A 6 -5.64 11.46 -5.69
C HIS A 6 -5.51 10.12 -4.95
N GLU A 7 -4.30 9.72 -4.56
CA GLU A 7 -4.03 8.40 -3.97
C GLU A 7 -4.67 8.24 -2.60
N GLY A 8 -4.69 9.29 -1.78
CA GLY A 8 -5.40 9.29 -0.50
C GLY A 8 -6.89 8.99 -0.67
N SER A 9 -7.52 9.54 -1.72
CA SER A 9 -8.92 9.23 -2.06
C SER A 9 -9.06 7.78 -2.54
N ALA A 10 -8.09 7.26 -3.30
CA ALA A 10 -8.09 5.85 -3.72
C ALA A 10 -8.08 4.90 -2.51
N ALA A 11 -7.25 5.18 -1.50
CA ALA A 11 -7.18 4.38 -0.27
C ALA A 11 -8.48 4.45 0.54
N LEU A 12 -9.10 5.62 0.66
CA LEU A 12 -10.40 5.78 1.34
C LEU A 12 -11.51 5.02 0.60
N ILE A 13 -11.60 5.18 -0.72
CA ILE A 13 -12.58 4.45 -1.54
C ILE A 13 -12.39 2.94 -1.38
N ALA A 14 -11.14 2.46 -1.45
CA ALA A 14 -10.85 1.04 -1.30
C ALA A 14 -11.23 0.52 0.09
N SER A 15 -10.86 1.24 1.15
CA SER A 15 -11.18 0.89 2.55
C SER A 15 -12.69 0.77 2.77
N VAL A 16 -13.46 1.81 2.42
CA VAL A 16 -14.92 1.82 2.58
C VAL A 16 -15.59 0.78 1.68
N TYR A 17 -15.12 0.62 0.44
CA TYR A 17 -15.64 -0.40 -0.46
C TYR A 17 -15.40 -1.81 0.09
N GLY A 18 -14.22 -2.06 0.66
CA GLY A 18 -13.87 -3.35 1.25
C GLY A 18 -14.74 -3.67 2.47
N GLU A 19 -14.95 -2.69 3.33
CA GLU A 19 -15.86 -2.80 4.48
C GLU A 19 -17.29 -3.17 4.04
N ILE A 20 -17.87 -2.43 3.11
CA ILE A 20 -19.24 -2.67 2.61
C ILE A 20 -19.37 -4.06 1.95
N ARG A 21 -18.28 -4.58 1.37
CA ARG A 21 -18.27 -5.87 0.67
C ARG A 21 -17.81 -7.03 1.55
N GLU A 22 -17.46 -6.77 2.81
CA GLU A 22 -16.89 -7.75 3.73
C GLU A 22 -15.67 -8.49 3.14
N LYS A 23 -14.88 -7.76 2.34
CA LYS A 23 -13.69 -8.28 1.65
C LYS A 23 -12.58 -7.22 1.66
N PRO A 24 -11.30 -7.59 1.65
CA PRO A 24 -10.23 -6.59 1.57
C PRO A 24 -10.40 -5.66 0.37
N GLY A 25 -10.44 -4.36 0.65
CA GLY A 25 -10.28 -3.31 -0.35
C GLY A 25 -8.84 -3.29 -0.84
N VAL A 26 -8.62 -2.98 -2.12
CA VAL A 26 -7.27 -2.92 -2.70
C VAL A 26 -7.07 -1.56 -3.37
N CYS A 27 -5.98 -0.88 -3.04
CA CYS A 27 -5.54 0.32 -3.75
C CYS A 27 -4.08 0.20 -4.20
N PHE A 28 -3.74 0.92 -5.26
CA PHE A 28 -2.42 0.91 -5.87
C PHE A 28 -1.86 2.33 -5.93
N SER A 29 -0.55 2.46 -5.75
CA SER A 29 0.18 3.69 -6.03
C SER A 29 1.62 3.40 -6.48
N ILE A 30 2.24 4.39 -7.10
CA ILE A 30 3.67 4.38 -7.39
C ILE A 30 4.49 4.56 -6.10
N MET A 31 5.80 4.40 -6.22
CA MET A 31 6.74 4.69 -5.13
C MET A 31 6.83 6.20 -4.83
N GLY A 32 7.50 6.55 -3.73
CA GLY A 32 7.80 7.94 -3.40
C GLY A 32 6.54 8.77 -3.11
N PRO A 33 6.27 9.88 -3.82
CA PRO A 33 5.15 10.78 -3.51
C PRO A 33 3.79 10.09 -3.58
N GLY A 34 3.61 9.17 -4.54
CA GLY A 34 2.36 8.42 -4.65
C GLY A 34 2.13 7.52 -3.43
N ALA A 35 3.18 6.86 -2.93
CA ALA A 35 3.11 6.06 -1.71
C ALA A 35 2.82 6.94 -0.50
N THR A 36 3.47 8.09 -0.36
CA THR A 36 3.21 9.00 0.77
C THR A 36 1.78 9.58 0.73
N ASN A 37 1.21 9.81 -0.45
CA ASN A 37 -0.16 10.30 -0.59
C ASN A 37 -1.21 9.27 -0.12
N LEU A 38 -0.87 7.97 -0.07
CA LEU A 38 -1.75 6.95 0.51
C LEU A 38 -1.84 7.04 2.03
N ALA A 39 -0.87 7.68 2.72
CA ALA A 39 -0.73 7.64 4.17
C ALA A 39 -2.02 7.96 4.92
N SER A 40 -2.72 9.03 4.53
CA SER A 40 -3.97 9.43 5.21
C SER A 40 -5.06 8.37 5.07
N GLY A 41 -5.22 7.74 3.91
CA GLY A 41 -6.22 6.70 3.70
C GLY A 41 -5.84 5.36 4.34
N VAL A 42 -4.54 5.04 4.39
CA VAL A 42 -4.03 3.87 5.14
C VAL A 42 -4.23 4.07 6.64
N ALA A 43 -3.93 5.25 7.17
CA ALA A 43 -4.17 5.60 8.57
C ALA A 43 -5.65 5.52 8.93
N TYR A 44 -6.54 6.03 8.06
CA TYR A 44 -7.98 5.85 8.21
C TYR A 44 -8.35 4.37 8.34
N ALA A 45 -7.89 3.55 7.39
CA ALA A 45 -8.23 2.12 7.38
C ALA A 45 -7.76 1.39 8.64
N TYR A 46 -6.57 1.74 9.15
CA TYR A 46 -6.02 1.19 10.38
C TYR A 46 -6.81 1.59 11.62
N LEU A 47 -7.16 2.87 11.76
CA LEU A 47 -7.90 3.40 12.92
C LEU A 47 -9.35 2.88 12.96
N GLU A 48 -10.01 2.80 11.79
CA GLU A 48 -11.37 2.30 11.66
C GLU A 48 -11.44 0.76 11.56
N ARG A 49 -10.30 0.06 11.58
CA ARG A 49 -10.20 -1.41 11.50
C ARG A 49 -10.85 -2.00 10.24
N THR A 50 -10.85 -1.25 9.15
CA THR A 50 -11.36 -1.73 7.86
C THR A 50 -10.32 -2.60 7.13
N PRO A 51 -10.73 -3.61 6.34
CA PRO A 51 -9.79 -4.47 5.64
C PRO A 51 -9.26 -3.77 4.38
N LEU A 52 -7.98 -3.35 4.38
CA LEU A 52 -7.32 -2.68 3.27
C LEU A 52 -5.96 -3.31 2.94
N LEU A 53 -5.73 -3.57 1.65
CA LEU A 53 -4.42 -3.86 1.06
C LEU A 53 -3.96 -2.66 0.22
N ALA A 54 -2.93 -1.97 0.71
CA ALA A 54 -2.28 -0.88 -0.02
C ALA A 54 -1.02 -1.39 -0.71
N ILE A 55 -1.01 -1.37 -2.05
CA ILE A 55 0.09 -1.87 -2.87
C ILE A 55 0.85 -0.68 -3.45
N THR A 56 2.13 -0.58 -3.11
CA THR A 56 3.04 0.45 -3.62
C THR A 56 4.16 -0.17 -4.43
N GLU A 57 4.52 0.47 -5.53
CA GLU A 57 5.75 0.12 -6.26
C GLU A 57 7.01 0.35 -5.41
N ARG A 58 8.12 -0.30 -5.77
CA ARG A 58 9.46 -0.07 -5.22
C ARG A 58 10.50 -0.35 -6.32
N HIS A 59 11.64 0.32 -6.30
CA HIS A 59 12.80 -0.06 -7.12
C HIS A 59 13.19 -1.52 -6.92
N GLY A 60 13.58 -2.18 -8.01
CA GLY A 60 14.08 -3.54 -7.97
C GLY A 60 15.36 -3.67 -7.12
N SER A 61 15.54 -4.83 -6.47
CA SER A 61 16.61 -5.07 -5.50
C SER A 61 18.02 -4.78 -6.03
N GLN A 62 18.27 -5.00 -7.32
CA GLN A 62 19.58 -4.74 -7.94
C GLN A 62 19.96 -3.26 -7.93
N ASN A 63 18.97 -2.37 -8.01
CA ASN A 63 19.18 -0.93 -8.15
C ASN A 63 18.84 -0.13 -6.89
N TYR A 64 18.27 -0.78 -5.87
CA TYR A 64 17.71 -0.10 -4.70
C TYR A 64 18.76 0.73 -3.94
N GLU A 65 20.02 0.29 -3.89
CA GLU A 65 21.09 1.04 -3.21
C GLU A 65 21.57 2.26 -3.99
N PHE A 66 21.47 2.24 -5.32
CA PHE A 66 22.07 3.25 -6.19
C PHE A 66 21.07 4.31 -6.67
N ILE A 67 19.77 3.99 -6.68
CA ILE A 67 18.73 4.93 -7.13
C ILE A 67 18.10 5.63 -5.92
N SER A 68 18.24 6.95 -5.86
CA SER A 68 17.61 7.81 -4.85
C SER A 68 16.27 8.39 -5.30
N THR A 69 15.99 8.41 -6.61
CA THR A 69 14.78 9.01 -7.16
C THR A 69 13.55 8.29 -6.63
N GLN A 70 12.64 9.03 -5.98
CA GLN A 70 11.41 8.50 -5.37
C GLN A 70 11.61 7.35 -4.36
N LYS A 71 12.84 7.15 -3.86
CA LYS A 71 13.15 6.11 -2.87
C LYS A 71 12.69 6.56 -1.49
N ILE A 72 11.77 5.80 -0.90
CA ILE A 72 11.33 5.93 0.49
C ILE A 72 11.29 4.51 1.09
N ASP A 73 11.73 4.35 2.34
CA ASP A 73 11.50 3.10 3.06
C ASP A 73 10.02 3.02 3.46
N HIS A 74 9.22 2.33 2.65
CA HIS A 74 7.79 2.19 2.87
C HIS A 74 7.48 1.40 4.15
N GLY A 75 8.31 0.42 4.51
CA GLY A 75 8.11 -0.37 5.72
C GLY A 75 8.24 0.48 6.98
N MET A 76 9.29 1.31 7.02
CA MET A 76 9.47 2.27 8.11
C MET A 76 8.35 3.34 8.10
N PHE A 77 8.03 3.89 6.93
CA PHE A 77 7.06 4.97 6.78
C PHE A 77 5.64 4.58 7.23
N PHE A 78 5.20 3.37 6.87
CA PHE A 78 3.84 2.89 7.19
C PHE A 78 3.75 2.12 8.53
N SER A 79 4.86 1.90 9.22
CA SER A 79 4.92 1.03 10.41
C SER A 79 3.93 1.39 11.52
N ALA A 80 3.66 2.68 11.72
CA ALA A 80 2.73 3.16 12.76
C ALA A 80 1.25 3.01 12.40
N ILE A 81 0.92 2.79 11.12
CA ILE A 81 -0.44 2.83 10.57
C ILE A 81 -0.79 1.60 9.73
N THR A 82 -0.06 0.50 9.90
CA THR A 82 -0.34 -0.77 9.22
C THR A 82 -0.25 -1.93 10.18
N LYS A 83 -1.02 -3.00 9.92
CA LYS A 83 -0.91 -4.27 10.64
C LYS A 83 0.34 -5.06 10.24
N GLY A 84 0.78 -4.89 9.00
CA GLY A 84 1.93 -5.57 8.44
C GLY A 84 2.37 -4.90 7.13
N HIS A 85 3.63 -5.14 6.77
CA HIS A 85 4.23 -4.66 5.54
C HIS A 85 5.06 -5.79 4.92
N PHE A 86 4.88 -6.02 3.62
CA PHE A 86 5.56 -7.09 2.90
C PHE A 86 6.15 -6.57 1.60
N THR A 87 7.40 -6.95 1.32
CA THR A 87 8.01 -6.74 -0.01
C THR A 87 7.76 -7.96 -0.87
N VAL A 88 7.02 -7.79 -1.97
CA VAL A 88 6.75 -8.86 -2.92
C VAL A 88 8.00 -9.19 -3.72
N ILE A 89 8.34 -10.47 -3.78
CA ILE A 89 9.36 -11.03 -4.67
C ILE A 89 8.70 -12.10 -5.54
N SER A 90 9.10 -12.19 -6.81
CA SER A 90 8.45 -13.04 -7.81
C SER A 90 8.35 -14.52 -7.37
N SER A 91 9.41 -15.05 -6.76
CA SER A 91 9.46 -16.44 -6.30
C SER A 91 8.52 -16.78 -5.13
N ARG A 92 8.02 -15.77 -4.40
CA ARG A 92 7.12 -15.98 -3.26
C ARG A 92 5.88 -15.10 -3.28
N ALA A 93 5.47 -14.64 -4.46
CA ALA A 93 4.35 -13.72 -4.59
C ALA A 93 3.08 -14.30 -3.98
N GLN A 94 2.79 -15.58 -4.22
CA GLN A 94 1.63 -16.26 -3.67
C GLN A 94 1.66 -16.33 -2.14
N ASP A 95 2.74 -16.86 -1.54
CA ASP A 95 2.87 -16.95 -0.08
C ASP A 95 2.76 -15.60 0.63
N ILE A 96 3.20 -14.53 -0.02
CA ILE A 96 3.13 -13.17 0.51
C ILE A 96 1.69 -12.66 0.47
N LEU A 97 1.00 -12.87 -0.64
CA LEU A 97 -0.40 -12.47 -0.80
C LEU A 97 -1.35 -13.26 0.12
N GLU A 98 -1.04 -14.52 0.43
CA GLU A 98 -1.80 -15.32 1.40
C GLU A 98 -1.64 -14.83 2.85
N LYS A 99 -0.55 -14.11 3.16
CA LYS A 99 -0.26 -13.56 4.49
C LYS A 99 -0.69 -12.12 4.69
N ALA A 100 -0.88 -11.39 3.59
CA ALA A 100 -1.24 -9.98 3.56
C ALA A 100 -2.72 -9.80 3.95
#